data_AF-A0A8X8ZY57-F1
#
_entry.id   AF-A0A8X8ZY57-F1
#
_cell.length_a   1.000
_cell.length_b   1.000
_cell.length_c   1.000
_cell.angle_alpha   90.00
_cell.angle_beta   90.00
_cell.angle_gamma   90.00
#
_symmetry.space_group_name_H-M   'P 1'
#
loop_
_entity.id
_entity.type
_entity.pdbx_description
1 polymer ?
#
loop_
_entity_poly.entity_id
_entity_poly.type
_entity_poly.pdbx_seq_one_letter_code
_entity_poly.pdbx_strand_id
1 'polypeptide(L)'
;MAASASLSSLFSLYSHRSVSCPSPSSKTSYNLLLQPTTTPALKACSQLGNPRFGNKGFRKETRSSLNPDSEAYNEDEPSSERAASNKPRPDMKSLMQLYKEAIAYGDVRAIYEIENILFRIDKEKIELVDKVEALSAEVSTGKEKILRLQADFDNYRKRSEKERASVRSDAQGEVIESLLPMVDSFERAKQQLKIETEMEKKIDTSYQGIYKQFVEIMRSLRVAAVPTVGKPFDPSCDLNCVTQMHEAIAREESHEFKEGIVTQEFRRGFSIGDRLIRPAMVKVSTGPGRKKPLSEQQPSVARVDNR
;
A
#
# COMPACT_ATOMS: atom_id res chain seq x y z
N MET A 1 60.25 -16.52 -16.27
CA MET A 1 60.23 -17.78 -15.51
C MET A 1 60.23 -17.42 -14.04
N ALA A 2 59.25 -17.94 -13.31
CA ALA A 2 58.64 -17.32 -12.14
C ALA A 2 59.42 -17.51 -10.82
N ALA A 3 59.18 -16.54 -9.94
CA ALA A 3 59.78 -16.34 -8.63
C ALA A 3 59.15 -17.19 -7.52
N SER A 4 59.93 -17.30 -6.45
CA SER A 4 59.73 -18.00 -5.19
C SER A 4 58.86 -17.28 -4.16
N ALA A 5 58.31 -18.10 -3.23
CA ALA A 5 58.22 -17.90 -1.77
C ALA A 5 56.82 -17.71 -1.11
N SER A 6 56.49 -18.71 -0.27
CA SER A 6 56.21 -18.60 1.18
C SER A 6 54.85 -18.14 1.75
N LEU A 7 54.20 -19.13 2.39
CA LEU A 7 53.55 -19.18 3.72
C LEU A 7 52.24 -18.42 4.05
N SER A 8 51.26 -19.26 4.42
CA SER A 8 50.47 -19.25 5.68
C SER A 8 49.11 -18.53 5.78
N SER A 9 48.19 -19.30 6.39
CA SER A 9 47.03 -18.89 7.19
C SER A 9 45.73 -18.46 6.49
N LEU A 10 44.67 -19.25 6.71
CA LEU A 10 43.36 -18.86 7.30
C LEU A 10 42.29 -19.89 6.86
N PHE A 11 41.88 -20.82 7.74
CA PHE A 11 40.70 -20.71 8.60
C PHE A 11 39.36 -20.51 7.85
N SER A 12 38.50 -21.54 7.90
CA SER A 12 37.06 -21.45 8.25
C SER A 12 36.15 -22.32 7.37
N LEU A 13 35.87 -23.53 7.89
CA LEU A 13 34.53 -24.11 8.10
C LEU A 13 33.43 -23.76 7.08
N TYR A 14 33.10 -24.70 6.19
CA TYR A 14 31.77 -24.79 5.58
C TYR A 14 31.14 -26.13 5.98
N SER A 15 30.38 -26.10 7.07
CA SER A 15 29.62 -27.21 7.61
C SER A 15 28.37 -27.43 6.76
N HIS A 16 28.25 -28.62 6.16
CA HIS A 16 26.99 -29.11 5.60
C HIS A 16 25.94 -29.17 6.71
N ARG A 17 24.92 -28.30 6.63
CA ARG A 17 23.78 -28.30 7.55
C ARG A 17 22.71 -29.23 6.97
N SER A 18 22.65 -30.45 7.50
CA SER A 18 21.55 -31.39 7.33
C SER A 18 20.26 -30.79 7.90
N VAL A 19 19.27 -30.58 7.04
CA VAL A 19 17.93 -30.12 7.43
C VAL A 19 17.15 -31.34 7.92
N SER A 20 16.94 -31.39 9.23
CA SER A 20 16.06 -32.34 9.92
C SER A 20 14.60 -31.93 9.75
N CYS A 21 13.80 -32.76 9.08
CA CYS A 21 12.34 -32.64 9.02
C CYS A 21 11.70 -33.06 10.36
N PRO A 22 10.73 -32.30 10.89
CA PRO A 22 9.84 -32.82 11.93
C PRO A 22 8.60 -33.46 11.29
N SER A 23 8.33 -34.71 11.65
CA SER A 23 7.09 -35.44 11.38
C SER A 23 5.91 -34.93 12.23
N PRO A 24 4.67 -34.88 11.72
CA PRO A 24 3.50 -34.83 12.57
C PRO A 24 2.79 -36.19 12.58
N SER A 25 2.85 -36.86 13.73
CA SER A 25 1.88 -37.88 14.13
C SER A 25 0.74 -37.21 14.89
N SER A 26 -0.49 -37.29 14.40
CA SER A 26 -1.67 -37.67 15.19
C SER A 26 -2.95 -37.52 14.37
N LYS A 27 -3.76 -38.57 14.45
CA LYS A 27 -5.08 -38.70 13.86
C LYS A 27 -6.02 -37.67 14.48
N THR A 28 -6.69 -36.86 13.68
CA THR A 28 -7.93 -36.19 14.10
C THR A 28 -8.94 -36.25 12.96
N SER A 29 -9.99 -37.02 13.21
CA SER A 29 -11.21 -37.16 12.42
C SER A 29 -11.99 -35.85 12.42
N TYR A 30 -12.25 -35.27 11.25
CA TYR A 30 -13.23 -34.21 11.10
C TYR A 30 -14.61 -34.83 10.84
N ASN A 31 -15.48 -34.77 11.84
CA ASN A 31 -16.91 -34.99 11.68
C ASN A 31 -17.54 -33.68 11.17
N LEU A 32 -18.20 -33.78 10.02
CA LEU A 32 -19.03 -32.73 9.43
C LEU A 32 -20.39 -32.75 10.16
N LEU A 33 -20.66 -31.78 11.03
CA LEU A 33 -21.99 -31.59 11.61
C LEU A 33 -22.53 -30.22 11.17
N LEU A 34 -23.51 -30.24 10.28
CA LEU A 34 -24.36 -29.11 9.95
C LEU A 34 -25.10 -28.66 11.22
N GLN A 35 -25.11 -27.35 11.49
CA GLN A 35 -26.06 -26.74 12.41
C GLN A 35 -26.95 -25.73 11.65
N PRO A 36 -28.28 -25.78 11.82
CA PRO A 36 -29.19 -24.79 11.26
C PRO A 36 -29.33 -23.60 12.22
N THR A 37 -29.09 -22.38 11.74
CA THR A 37 -29.38 -21.15 12.50
C THR A 37 -30.84 -20.75 12.32
N THR A 38 -31.56 -20.77 13.44
CA THR A 38 -32.91 -20.26 13.65
C THR A 38 -32.98 -18.74 13.50
N THR A 39 -33.93 -18.25 12.72
CA THR A 39 -34.37 -16.84 12.62
C THR A 39 -35.26 -16.45 13.80
N PRO A 40 -35.16 -15.22 14.34
CA PRO A 40 -36.17 -14.69 15.24
C PRO A 40 -37.18 -13.80 14.49
N ALA A 41 -38.44 -13.91 14.94
CA ALA A 41 -39.59 -13.15 14.52
C ALA A 41 -39.53 -11.68 14.97
N LEU A 42 -39.98 -10.76 14.12
CA LEU A 42 -40.35 -9.40 14.51
C LEU A 42 -41.80 -9.11 14.09
N LYS A 43 -42.54 -8.55 15.05
CA LYS A 43 -43.96 -8.25 15.01
C LYS A 43 -44.15 -6.74 14.86
N ALA A 44 -44.98 -6.36 13.89
CA ALA A 44 -45.82 -5.16 13.73
C ALA A 44 -45.31 -3.77 14.18
N CYS A 45 -45.33 -2.80 13.25
CA CYS A 45 -45.81 -1.45 13.54
C CYS A 45 -46.41 -0.80 12.28
N SER A 46 -47.48 -0.05 12.49
CA SER A 46 -48.42 0.49 11.51
C SER A 46 -48.20 1.98 11.21
N GLN A 47 -48.76 2.40 10.06
CA GLN A 47 -49.20 3.76 9.67
C GLN A 47 -48.24 4.72 8.96
N LEU A 48 -48.89 5.53 8.11
CA LEU A 48 -48.44 6.70 7.31
C LEU A 48 -47.83 6.32 5.95
N GLY A 49 -48.29 6.75 4.78
CA GLY A 49 -49.27 7.76 4.38
C GLY A 49 -48.88 8.17 2.94
N ASN A 50 -49.73 7.92 1.96
CA ASN A 50 -49.47 8.29 0.55
C ASN A 50 -49.43 9.81 0.37
N PRO A 51 -48.67 10.29 -0.62
CA PRO A 51 -49.32 11.17 -1.59
C PRO A 51 -48.98 10.85 -3.05
N ARG A 52 -50.01 10.95 -3.88
CA ARG A 52 -49.95 11.09 -5.35
C ARG A 52 -49.54 12.51 -5.70
N PHE A 53 -48.64 12.68 -6.66
CA PHE A 53 -48.61 13.86 -7.53
C PHE A 53 -48.21 13.45 -8.94
N GLY A 54 -49.07 13.76 -9.90
CA GLY A 54 -48.73 13.70 -11.33
C GLY A 54 -48.33 15.08 -11.82
N ASN A 55 -47.49 15.15 -12.86
CA ASN A 55 -47.74 16.05 -13.97
C ASN A 55 -46.97 15.68 -15.25
N LYS A 56 -47.57 16.14 -16.34
CA LYS A 56 -47.32 15.79 -17.75
C LYS A 56 -46.07 16.46 -18.35
N GLY A 57 -45.42 15.72 -19.24
CA GLY A 57 -44.97 16.13 -20.59
C GLY A 57 -44.00 17.31 -20.76
N PHE A 58 -42.82 17.04 -21.33
CA PHE A 58 -42.14 17.97 -22.23
C PHE A 58 -41.20 17.22 -23.19
N ARG A 59 -41.46 17.34 -24.49
CA ARG A 59 -40.63 16.81 -25.58
C ARG A 59 -39.72 17.92 -26.09
N LYS A 60 -38.41 17.70 -26.15
CA LYS A 60 -37.52 18.30 -27.17
C LYS A 60 -36.38 17.34 -27.50
N GLU A 61 -36.25 17.10 -28.79
CA GLU A 61 -35.17 16.38 -29.45
C GLU A 61 -33.88 17.21 -29.41
N THR A 62 -32.76 16.56 -29.10
CA THR A 62 -31.45 16.86 -29.72
C THR A 62 -30.62 15.58 -29.76
N ARG A 63 -30.25 15.20 -30.98
CA ARG A 63 -29.28 14.17 -31.37
C ARG A 63 -27.89 14.48 -30.79
N SER A 64 -27.15 13.46 -30.35
CA SER A 64 -26.02 12.90 -31.13
C SER A 64 -25.13 11.97 -30.30
N SER A 65 -24.59 10.97 -31.02
CA SER A 65 -23.46 10.10 -30.71
C SER A 65 -23.54 9.23 -29.46
N LEU A 66 -23.83 7.94 -29.67
CA LEU A 66 -22.88 6.84 -29.41
C LEU A 66 -23.30 5.64 -30.28
N ASN A 67 -22.34 5.12 -31.05
CA ASN A 67 -22.53 4.01 -31.97
C ASN A 67 -22.90 2.71 -31.24
N PRO A 68 -23.79 1.88 -31.80
CA PRO A 68 -24.09 0.54 -31.29
C PRO A 68 -23.26 -0.50 -32.06
N ASP A 69 -22.05 -0.78 -31.60
CA ASP A 69 -21.33 -1.97 -32.07
C ASP A 69 -21.70 -3.14 -31.16
N SER A 70 -22.96 -3.57 -31.25
CA SER A 70 -23.37 -4.93 -30.94
C SER A 70 -23.64 -5.63 -32.27
N GLU A 71 -22.57 -5.83 -33.02
CA GLU A 71 -22.61 -6.62 -34.24
C GLU A 71 -22.86 -8.08 -33.89
N ALA A 72 -23.88 -8.62 -34.56
CA ALA A 72 -24.00 -10.00 -34.99
C ALA A 72 -23.93 -11.07 -33.89
N TYR A 73 -25.10 -11.39 -33.33
CA TYR A 73 -25.43 -12.80 -33.17
C TYR A 73 -25.41 -13.44 -34.56
N ASN A 74 -24.28 -14.04 -34.92
CA ASN A 74 -24.26 -15.01 -36.00
C ASN A 74 -24.98 -16.25 -35.47
N GLU A 75 -26.25 -16.40 -35.87
CA GLU A 75 -26.87 -17.71 -35.92
C GLU A 75 -26.16 -18.50 -37.02
N ASP A 76 -25.01 -19.09 -36.67
CA ASP A 76 -24.44 -20.17 -37.45
C ASP A 76 -25.29 -21.40 -37.19
N GLU A 77 -26.39 -21.50 -37.93
CA GLU A 77 -27.10 -22.74 -38.24
C GLU A 77 -26.10 -23.76 -38.80
N PRO A 78 -25.74 -24.84 -38.07
CA PRO A 78 -25.25 -26.03 -38.72
C PRO A 78 -26.49 -26.83 -39.09
N SER A 79 -26.87 -26.69 -40.34
CA SER A 79 -27.75 -27.61 -41.03
C SER A 79 -27.23 -29.03 -40.81
N SER A 80 -27.83 -29.75 -39.86
CA SER A 80 -27.71 -31.20 -39.79
C SER A 80 -29.04 -31.76 -39.33
N GLU A 81 -29.70 -32.43 -40.26
CA GLU A 81 -30.85 -33.27 -40.03
C GLU A 81 -30.57 -34.21 -38.85
N ARG A 82 -31.17 -33.95 -37.68
CA ARG A 82 -31.24 -34.91 -36.58
C ARG A 82 -32.66 -35.02 -36.02
N ALA A 83 -33.59 -35.31 -36.91
CA ALA A 83 -34.72 -36.16 -36.60
C ALA A 83 -34.31 -37.63 -36.82
N ALA A 84 -33.32 -38.12 -36.06
CA ALA A 84 -32.91 -39.52 -36.08
C ALA A 84 -33.52 -40.22 -34.86
N SER A 85 -34.40 -41.19 -35.14
CA SER A 85 -35.18 -42.03 -34.23
C SER A 85 -34.67 -42.18 -32.79
N ASN A 86 -35.57 -42.00 -31.82
CA ASN A 86 -35.50 -42.52 -30.44
C ASN A 86 -35.47 -44.08 -30.42
N LYS A 87 -34.51 -44.71 -31.09
CA LYS A 87 -34.19 -46.11 -30.88
C LYS A 87 -33.12 -46.16 -29.79
N PRO A 88 -33.31 -46.88 -28.68
CA PRO A 88 -32.25 -47.08 -27.71
C PRO A 88 -31.05 -47.66 -28.45
N ARG A 89 -29.91 -46.97 -28.36
CA ARG A 89 -28.67 -47.46 -28.96
C ARG A 89 -28.39 -48.84 -28.35
N PRO A 90 -28.05 -49.85 -29.17
CA PRO A 90 -27.76 -51.17 -28.63
C PRO A 90 -26.58 -51.05 -27.67
N ASP A 91 -26.75 -51.58 -26.46
CA ASP A 91 -25.71 -51.58 -25.42
C ASP A 91 -24.43 -52.22 -25.99
N MET A 92 -23.26 -51.68 -25.63
CA MET A 92 -21.97 -52.17 -26.13
C MET A 92 -21.82 -53.67 -25.82
N LYS A 93 -22.31 -54.12 -24.66
CA LYS A 93 -22.30 -55.54 -24.29
C LYS A 93 -23.16 -56.39 -25.23
N SER A 94 -24.32 -55.89 -25.62
CA SER A 94 -25.22 -56.55 -26.57
C SER A 94 -24.62 -56.58 -27.99
N LEU A 95 -23.99 -55.49 -28.44
CA LEU A 95 -23.26 -55.45 -29.71
C LEU A 95 -22.10 -56.46 -29.73
N MET A 96 -21.33 -56.55 -28.65
CA MET A 96 -20.24 -57.53 -28.50
C MET A 96 -20.76 -58.97 -28.49
N GLN A 97 -21.92 -59.22 -27.88
CA GLN A 97 -22.55 -60.54 -27.87
C GLN A 97 -23.05 -60.93 -29.27
N LEU A 98 -23.70 -60.01 -29.99
CA LEU A 98 -24.13 -60.21 -31.37
C LEU A 98 -22.94 -60.40 -32.32
N TYR A 99 -21.83 -59.70 -32.10
CA TYR A 99 -20.60 -59.89 -32.88
C TYR A 99 -20.03 -61.30 -32.69
N LYS A 100 -20.00 -61.82 -31.45
CA LYS A 100 -19.58 -63.20 -31.15
C LYS A 100 -20.47 -64.24 -31.83
N GLU A 101 -21.78 -64.03 -31.78
CA GLU A 101 -22.75 -64.91 -32.40
C GLU A 101 -22.62 -64.89 -33.93
N ALA A 102 -22.50 -63.72 -34.55
CA ALA A 102 -22.30 -63.58 -35.99
C ALA A 102 -21.01 -64.27 -36.48
N ILE A 103 -19.92 -64.23 -35.70
CA ILE A 103 -18.69 -64.98 -35.99
C ILE A 103 -18.93 -66.49 -35.89
N ALA A 104 -19.67 -66.95 -34.88
CA ALA A 104 -19.96 -68.37 -34.69
C ALA A 104 -20.80 -68.96 -35.84
N TYR A 105 -21.72 -68.17 -36.40
CA TYR A 105 -22.55 -68.57 -37.54
C TYR A 105 -21.94 -68.26 -38.92
N GLY A 106 -20.83 -67.53 -38.98
CA GLY A 106 -20.16 -67.15 -40.23
C GLY A 106 -20.89 -66.07 -41.04
N ASP A 107 -21.76 -65.28 -40.40
CA ASP A 107 -22.59 -64.25 -41.04
C ASP A 107 -21.79 -62.97 -41.32
N VAL A 108 -21.08 -62.96 -42.44
CA VAL A 108 -20.21 -61.84 -42.87
C VAL A 108 -20.95 -60.49 -42.97
N ARG A 109 -22.24 -60.51 -43.33
CA ARG A 109 -23.06 -59.29 -43.44
C ARG A 109 -23.32 -58.65 -42.08
N ALA A 110 -23.67 -59.45 -41.08
CA ALA A 110 -23.92 -58.96 -39.71
C ALA A 110 -22.64 -58.43 -39.06
N ILE A 111 -21.50 -59.08 -39.32
CA ILE A 111 -20.18 -58.61 -38.87
C ILE A 111 -19.88 -57.20 -39.41
N TYR A 112 -20.05 -56.98 -40.72
CA TYR A 112 -19.80 -55.68 -41.35
C TYR A 112 -20.74 -54.58 -40.81
N GLU A 113 -22.02 -54.89 -40.59
CA GLU A 113 -22.97 -53.93 -40.01
C GLU A 113 -22.60 -53.53 -38.58
N ILE A 114 -22.17 -54.50 -37.76
CA ILE A 114 -21.73 -54.24 -36.38
C ILE A 114 -20.43 -53.43 -36.36
N GLU A 115 -19.45 -53.75 -37.22
CA GLU A 115 -18.21 -52.99 -37.34
C GLU A 115 -18.45 -51.53 -37.74
N ASN A 116 -19.39 -51.29 -38.66
CA ASN A 116 -19.79 -49.94 -39.03
C ASN A 116 -20.44 -49.18 -37.86
N ILE A 117 -21.24 -49.86 -37.04
CA ILE A 117 -21.85 -49.25 -35.85
C ILE A 117 -20.77 -48.91 -34.82
N LEU A 118 -19.82 -49.80 -34.57
CA LEU A 118 -18.69 -49.57 -33.68
C LEU A 118 -17.84 -48.39 -34.16
N PHE A 119 -17.51 -48.35 -35.44
CA PHE A 119 -16.76 -47.24 -36.04
C PHE A 119 -17.46 -45.89 -35.86
N ARG A 120 -18.78 -45.84 -36.00
CA ARG A 120 -19.57 -44.62 -35.75
C ARG A 120 -19.53 -44.21 -34.28
N ILE A 121 -19.67 -45.17 -33.37
CA ILE A 121 -19.61 -44.93 -31.92
C ILE A 121 -18.22 -44.40 -31.53
N ASP A 122 -17.15 -44.99 -32.07
CA ASP A 122 -15.79 -44.54 -31.80
C ASP A 122 -15.53 -43.14 -32.34
N LYS A 123 -16.02 -42.83 -33.55
CA LYS A 123 -15.94 -41.48 -34.11
C LYS A 123 -16.67 -40.45 -33.23
N GLU A 124 -17.92 -40.74 -32.85
CA GLU A 124 -18.69 -39.85 -31.96
C GLU A 124 -18.04 -39.70 -30.58
N LYS A 125 -17.46 -40.78 -30.05
CA LYS A 125 -16.73 -40.75 -28.78
C LYS A 125 -15.52 -39.83 -28.87
N ILE A 126 -14.72 -39.93 -29.94
CA ILE A 126 -13.56 -39.05 -30.17
C ILE A 126 -14.03 -37.59 -30.25
N GLU A 127 -15.05 -37.30 -31.06
CA GLU A 127 -15.59 -35.94 -31.18
C GLU A 127 -16.11 -35.38 -29.84
N LEU A 128 -16.71 -36.21 -28.99
CA LEU A 128 -17.18 -35.81 -27.65
C LEU A 128 -16.01 -35.60 -26.68
N VAL A 129 -14.99 -36.45 -26.72
CA VAL A 129 -13.78 -36.29 -25.90
C VAL A 129 -13.08 -34.98 -26.26
N ASP A 130 -12.87 -34.71 -27.55
CA ASP A 130 -12.24 -33.47 -28.01
C ASP A 130 -13.02 -32.22 -27.54
N LYS A 131 -14.36 -32.27 -27.59
CA LYS A 131 -15.22 -31.18 -27.07
C LYS A 131 -15.09 -31.00 -25.57
N VAL A 132 -15.07 -32.10 -24.80
CA VAL A 132 -14.91 -32.04 -23.34
C VAL A 132 -13.53 -31.49 -22.98
N GLU A 133 -12.48 -31.91 -23.68
CA GLU A 133 -11.13 -31.40 -23.48
C GLU A 133 -11.06 -29.90 -23.77
N ALA A 134 -11.59 -29.44 -24.91
CA ALA A 134 -11.66 -28.02 -25.27
C ALA A 134 -12.41 -27.19 -24.22
N LEU A 135 -13.62 -27.62 -23.83
CA LEU A 135 -14.41 -26.93 -22.79
C LEU A 135 -13.70 -26.93 -21.43
N SER A 136 -13.03 -28.03 -21.07
CA SER A 136 -12.28 -28.12 -19.81
C SER A 136 -11.09 -27.16 -19.80
N ALA A 137 -10.41 -26.99 -20.94
CA ALA A 137 -9.31 -26.04 -21.10
C ALA A 137 -9.81 -24.59 -21.03
N GLU A 138 -10.93 -24.27 -21.67
CA GLU A 138 -11.57 -22.94 -21.57
C GLU A 138 -11.96 -22.62 -20.13
N VAL A 139 -12.54 -23.58 -19.40
CA VAL A 139 -12.88 -23.41 -17.99
C VAL A 139 -11.63 -23.21 -17.13
N SER A 140 -10.55 -23.95 -17.38
CA SER A 140 -9.28 -23.78 -16.65
C SER A 140 -8.68 -22.39 -16.89
N THR A 141 -8.56 -21.98 -18.15
CA THR A 141 -8.01 -20.66 -18.51
C THR A 141 -8.89 -19.52 -17.97
N GLY A 142 -10.21 -19.68 -17.97
CA GLY A 142 -11.15 -18.75 -17.34
C GLY A 142 -10.93 -18.62 -15.83
N LYS A 143 -10.76 -19.75 -15.13
CA LYS A 143 -10.47 -19.78 -13.68
C LYS A 143 -9.14 -19.12 -13.35
N GLU A 144 -8.10 -19.38 -14.13
CA GLU A 144 -6.78 -18.76 -13.96
C GLU A 144 -6.84 -17.24 -14.13
N LYS A 145 -7.57 -16.75 -15.14
CA LYS A 145 -7.81 -15.32 -15.34
C LYS A 145 -8.53 -14.70 -14.15
N ILE A 146 -9.58 -15.35 -13.64
CA ILE A 146 -10.34 -14.85 -12.47
C ILE A 146 -9.45 -14.81 -11.23
N LEU A 147 -8.66 -15.85 -10.97
CA LEU A 147 -7.78 -15.91 -9.80
C LEU A 147 -6.71 -14.81 -9.86
N ARG A 148 -6.14 -14.57 -11.06
CA ARG A 148 -5.20 -13.45 -11.26
C ARG A 148 -5.86 -12.10 -11.04
N LEU A 149 -7.05 -11.88 -11.60
CA LEU A 149 -7.81 -10.64 -11.40
C LEU A 149 -8.12 -10.42 -9.92
N GLN A 150 -8.53 -11.46 -9.18
CA GLN A 150 -8.76 -11.37 -7.74
C GLN A 150 -7.50 -10.93 -6.98
N ALA A 151 -6.34 -11.51 -7.30
CA ALA A 151 -5.07 -11.11 -6.71
C ALA A 151 -4.71 -9.65 -7.05
N ASP A 152 -4.91 -9.23 -8.30
CA ASP A 152 -4.68 -7.85 -8.73
C ASP A 152 -5.63 -6.87 -8.02
N PHE A 153 -6.89 -7.24 -7.82
CA PHE A 153 -7.87 -6.46 -7.05
C PHE A 153 -7.49 -6.32 -5.58
N ASP A 154 -7.03 -7.40 -4.93
CA ASP A 154 -6.58 -7.35 -3.55
C ASP A 154 -5.33 -6.46 -3.39
N ASN A 155 -4.40 -6.55 -4.34
CA ASN A 155 -3.21 -5.69 -4.39
C ASN A 155 -3.59 -4.23 -4.61
N TYR A 156 -4.50 -3.96 -5.55
CA TYR A 156 -5.02 -2.63 -5.82
C TYR A 156 -5.70 -2.04 -4.57
N ARG A 157 -6.57 -2.80 -3.89
CA ARG A 157 -7.25 -2.34 -2.67
C ARG A 157 -6.26 -1.95 -1.58
N LYS A 158 -5.28 -2.82 -1.28
CA LYS A 158 -4.24 -2.54 -0.28
C LYS A 158 -3.43 -1.30 -0.65
N ARG A 159 -3.07 -1.17 -1.93
CA ARG A 159 -2.35 0.00 -2.44
C ARG A 159 -3.18 1.27 -2.31
N SER A 160 -4.44 1.25 -2.74
CA SER A 160 -5.35 2.41 -2.66
C SER A 160 -5.64 2.82 -1.22
N GLU A 161 -5.76 1.89 -0.28
CA GLU A 161 -5.91 2.22 1.14
C GLU A 161 -4.66 2.92 1.69
N LYS A 162 -3.46 2.45 1.31
CA LYS A 162 -2.19 3.10 1.66
C LYS A 162 -2.05 4.50 1.04
N GLU A 163 -2.35 4.63 -0.25
CA GLU A 163 -2.30 5.91 -0.98
C GLU A 163 -3.30 6.92 -0.41
N ARG A 164 -4.52 6.49 -0.05
CA ARG A 164 -5.50 7.37 0.62
C ARG A 164 -4.99 7.87 1.97
N ALA A 165 -4.34 6.99 2.74
CA ALA A 165 -3.75 7.37 4.01
C ALA A 165 -2.58 8.37 3.83
N SER A 166 -1.70 8.14 2.86
CA SER A 166 -0.58 9.04 2.58
C SER A 166 -1.06 10.40 2.08
N VAL A 167 -1.99 10.44 1.12
CA VAL A 167 -2.57 11.71 0.62
C VAL A 167 -3.23 12.50 1.75
N ARG A 168 -3.93 11.83 2.68
CA ARG A 168 -4.51 12.50 3.86
C ARG A 168 -3.43 13.09 4.76
N SER A 169 -2.36 12.36 5.06
CA SER A 169 -1.25 12.88 5.87
C SER A 169 -0.47 13.99 5.17
N ASP A 170 -0.35 13.92 3.85
CA ASP A 170 0.35 14.92 3.04
C ASP A 170 -0.44 16.24 3.01
N ALA A 171 -1.73 16.17 2.70
CA ALA A 171 -2.63 17.32 2.73
C ALA A 171 -2.71 17.95 4.14
N GLN A 172 -2.74 17.13 5.19
CA GLN A 172 -2.69 17.65 6.56
C GLN A 172 -1.36 18.38 6.85
N GLY A 173 -0.25 17.86 6.34
CA GLY A 173 1.07 18.50 6.45
C GLY A 173 1.13 19.85 5.75
N GLU A 174 0.62 19.96 4.53
CA GLU A 174 0.56 21.22 3.76
C GLU A 174 -0.26 22.29 4.48
N VAL A 175 -1.42 21.92 5.05
CA VAL A 175 -2.25 22.84 5.82
C VAL A 175 -1.49 23.33 7.06
N ILE A 176 -0.83 22.45 7.80
CA ILE A 176 -0.05 22.85 8.98
C ILE A 176 1.12 23.74 8.58
N GLU A 177 1.83 23.42 7.51
CA GLU A 177 2.93 24.23 6.99
C GLU A 177 2.50 25.68 6.72
N SER A 178 1.31 25.87 6.14
CA SER A 178 0.74 27.21 5.91
C SER A 178 0.38 27.97 7.19
N LEU A 179 0.15 27.26 8.30
CA LEU A 179 -0.16 27.83 9.61
C LEU A 179 1.09 28.13 10.45
N LEU A 180 2.23 27.48 10.17
CA LEU A 180 3.46 27.67 10.95
C LEU A 180 3.99 29.13 11.01
N PRO A 181 3.89 29.96 9.95
CA PRO A 181 4.27 31.38 10.03
C PRO A 181 3.49 32.18 11.09
N MET A 182 2.28 31.74 11.42
CA MET A 182 1.47 32.34 12.49
C MET A 182 2.12 32.08 13.85
N VAL A 183 2.58 30.84 14.11
CA VAL A 183 3.35 30.49 15.33
C VAL A 183 4.60 31.35 15.45
N ASP A 184 5.34 31.50 14.34
CA ASP A 184 6.58 32.29 14.33
C ASP A 184 6.29 33.77 14.65
N SER A 185 5.16 34.28 14.18
CA SER A 185 4.70 35.64 14.47
C SER A 185 4.30 35.80 15.93
N PHE A 186 3.68 34.78 16.54
CA PHE A 186 3.47 34.74 17.98
C PHE A 186 4.83 34.78 18.71
N GLU A 187 5.75 33.86 18.44
CA GLU A 187 7.06 33.83 19.14
C GLU A 187 7.84 35.15 19.02
N ARG A 188 7.82 35.78 17.84
CA ARG A 188 8.40 37.11 17.61
C ARG A 188 7.69 38.21 18.42
N ALA A 189 6.35 38.20 18.46
CA ALA A 189 5.61 39.16 19.28
C ALA A 189 5.95 39.00 20.78
N LYS A 190 6.05 37.77 21.28
CA LYS A 190 6.45 37.49 22.67
C LYS A 190 7.83 38.07 23.01
N GLN A 191 8.79 38.04 22.08
CA GLN A 191 10.12 38.62 22.29
C GLN A 191 10.11 40.16 22.33
N GLN A 192 9.13 40.79 21.69
CA GLN A 192 9.00 42.26 21.62
C GLN A 192 8.22 42.86 22.79
N LEU A 193 7.36 42.07 23.45
CA LEU A 193 6.59 42.51 24.60
C LEU A 193 7.52 42.74 25.80
N LYS A 194 7.82 44.01 26.08
CA LYS A 194 8.41 44.47 27.35
C LYS A 194 7.26 44.84 28.27
N ILE A 195 7.18 44.17 29.42
CA ILE A 195 6.11 44.35 30.38
C ILE A 195 6.59 45.38 31.40
N GLU A 196 6.09 46.61 31.31
CA GLU A 196 6.41 47.71 32.23
C GLU A 196 5.16 48.12 33.03
N THR A 197 3.95 47.96 32.45
CA THR A 197 2.69 48.43 33.05
C THR A 197 1.71 47.28 33.37
N GLU A 198 0.82 47.46 34.35
CA GLU A 198 -0.21 46.47 34.71
C GLU A 198 -1.21 46.16 33.58
N MET A 199 -1.47 47.12 32.70
CA MET A 199 -2.31 46.91 31.52
C MET A 199 -1.66 45.95 30.52
N GLU A 200 -0.34 46.03 30.35
CA GLU A 200 0.42 45.14 29.45
C GLU A 200 0.43 43.70 29.97
N LYS A 201 0.44 43.51 31.30
CA LYS A 201 0.27 42.19 31.92
C LYS A 201 -1.06 41.52 31.56
N LYS A 202 -2.15 42.29 31.49
CA LYS A 202 -3.47 41.76 31.07
C LYS A 202 -3.47 41.34 29.60
N ILE A 203 -2.80 42.11 28.76
CA ILE A 203 -2.63 41.80 27.33
C ILE A 203 -1.78 40.53 27.16
N ASP A 204 -0.65 40.42 27.85
CA ASP A 204 0.22 39.22 27.84
C ASP A 204 -0.55 37.97 28.31
N THR A 205 -1.34 38.09 29.37
CA THR A 205 -2.16 36.96 29.87
C THR A 205 -3.16 36.48 28.81
N SER A 206 -3.87 37.41 28.15
CA SER A 206 -4.83 37.11 27.09
C SER A 206 -4.14 36.48 25.88
N TYR A 207 -3.00 37.03 25.51
CA TYR A 207 -2.15 36.54 24.43
C TYR A 207 -1.64 35.12 24.68
N GLN A 208 -1.14 34.84 25.89
CA GLN A 208 -0.73 33.49 26.30
C GLN A 208 -1.91 32.52 26.28
N GLY A 209 -3.12 32.97 26.60
CA GLY A 209 -4.34 32.17 26.50
C GLY A 209 -4.60 31.69 25.06
N ILE A 210 -4.54 32.62 24.09
CA ILE A 210 -4.73 32.30 22.66
C ILE A 210 -3.63 31.36 22.17
N TYR A 211 -2.36 31.61 22.54
CA TYR A 211 -1.25 30.74 22.15
C TYR A 211 -1.39 29.32 22.72
N LYS A 212 -1.82 29.17 23.98
CA LYS A 212 -2.09 27.85 24.59
C LYS A 212 -3.17 27.09 23.84
N GLN A 213 -4.29 27.75 23.52
CA GLN A 213 -5.37 27.14 22.73
C GLN A 213 -4.86 26.70 21.36
N PHE A 214 -4.04 27.53 20.69
CA PHE A 214 -3.46 27.17 19.41
C PHE A 214 -2.54 25.94 19.50
N VAL A 215 -1.70 25.86 20.54
CA VAL A 215 -0.84 24.70 20.79
C VAL A 215 -1.65 23.44 21.12
N GLU A 216 -2.78 23.58 21.82
CA GLU A 216 -3.71 22.46 22.07
C GLU A 216 -4.34 21.94 20.78
N ILE A 217 -4.73 22.83 19.86
CA ILE A 217 -5.23 22.45 18.53
C ILE A 217 -4.15 21.69 17.76
N MET A 218 -2.92 22.22 17.71
CA MET A 218 -1.80 21.52 17.06
C MET A 218 -1.52 20.15 17.68
N ARG A 219 -1.59 20.03 19.02
CA ARG A 219 -1.43 18.75 19.72
C ARG A 219 -2.53 17.76 19.37
N SER A 220 -3.78 18.20 19.23
CA SER A 220 -4.90 17.34 18.81
C SER A 220 -4.72 16.81 17.39
N LEU A 221 -4.09 17.60 16.51
CA LEU A 221 -3.67 17.21 15.16
C LEU A 221 -2.39 16.35 15.13
N ARG A 222 -1.88 15.91 16.28
CA ARG A 222 -0.66 15.10 16.45
C ARG A 222 0.62 15.79 15.96
N VAL A 223 0.64 17.12 15.99
CA VAL A 223 1.85 17.90 15.69
C VAL A 223 2.70 17.99 16.96
N ALA A 224 3.96 17.60 16.86
CA ALA A 224 4.94 17.70 17.93
C ALA A 224 6.06 18.68 17.54
N ALA A 225 6.41 19.56 18.47
CA ALA A 225 7.57 20.42 18.33
C ALA A 225 8.86 19.60 18.50
N VAL A 226 9.86 19.87 17.68
CA VAL A 226 11.17 19.21 17.74
C VAL A 226 11.94 19.78 18.94
N PRO A 227 12.40 18.95 19.90
CA PRO A 227 13.23 19.44 20.99
C PRO A 227 14.64 19.80 20.48
N THR A 228 15.09 21.01 20.78
CA THR A 228 16.32 21.60 20.22
C THR A 228 17.36 21.94 21.28
N VAL A 229 17.04 22.86 22.19
CA VAL A 229 18.02 23.41 23.15
C VAL A 229 18.60 22.31 24.06
N GLY A 230 19.94 22.23 24.13
CA GLY A 230 20.66 21.27 24.96
C GLY A 230 20.73 19.84 24.40
N LYS A 231 20.17 19.58 23.21
CA LYS A 231 20.35 18.31 22.49
C LYS A 231 21.56 18.34 21.56
N PRO A 232 22.17 17.18 21.26
CA PRO A 232 23.13 17.09 20.18
C PRO A 232 22.46 17.53 18.87
N PHE A 233 23.20 18.31 18.09
CA PHE A 233 22.82 18.69 16.75
C PHE A 233 23.12 17.54 15.81
N ASP A 234 22.10 17.06 15.10
CA ASP A 234 22.23 15.96 14.13
C ASP A 234 22.21 16.52 12.69
N PRO A 235 23.37 16.78 12.05
CA PRO A 235 23.47 17.36 10.71
C PRO A 235 23.05 16.46 9.54
N SER A 236 22.56 15.24 9.78
CA SER A 236 22.12 14.29 8.75
C SER A 236 23.17 13.89 7.69
N CYS A 237 24.41 13.61 8.10
CA CYS A 237 25.44 13.06 7.19
C CYS A 237 25.65 11.54 7.30
N ASP A 238 24.90 10.82 8.14
CA ASP A 238 24.97 9.36 8.19
C ASP A 238 23.99 8.74 7.18
N LEU A 239 24.53 7.86 6.34
CA LEU A 239 24.01 7.28 5.09
C LEU A 239 22.63 6.60 5.16
N ASN A 240 21.94 6.59 6.31
CA ASN A 240 20.68 5.86 6.54
C ASN A 240 19.62 6.60 7.40
N CYS A 241 19.76 7.89 7.73
CA CYS A 241 18.78 8.61 8.56
C CYS A 241 18.01 9.69 7.77
N VAL A 242 16.70 9.49 7.63
CA VAL A 242 15.78 10.24 6.74
C VAL A 242 15.26 11.56 7.36
N THR A 243 15.81 12.05 8.47
CA THR A 243 15.20 13.19 9.18
C THR A 243 16.22 14.26 9.57
N GLN A 244 16.35 15.29 8.73
CA GLN A 244 17.08 16.52 9.06
C GLN A 244 16.30 17.34 10.10
N MET A 245 16.33 16.95 11.37
CA MET A 245 15.48 17.59 12.39
C MET A 245 15.90 19.05 12.69
N HIS A 246 17.16 19.39 12.44
CA HIS A 246 17.75 20.68 12.73
C HIS A 246 18.48 21.27 11.52
N GLU A 247 18.35 22.57 11.32
CA GLU A 247 19.07 23.37 10.34
C GLU A 247 19.97 24.37 11.08
N ALA A 248 21.29 24.23 10.94
CA ALA A 248 22.24 25.14 11.60
C ALA A 248 22.47 26.40 10.76
N ILE A 249 22.04 27.55 11.27
CA ILE A 249 22.31 28.86 10.63
C ILE A 249 23.70 29.38 11.00
N ALA A 250 24.09 29.23 12.27
CA ALA A 250 25.31 29.84 12.79
C ALA A 250 25.98 28.95 13.84
N ARG A 251 27.29 29.09 13.93
CA ARG A 251 28.12 28.45 14.96
C ARG A 251 28.66 29.51 15.91
N GLU A 252 28.66 29.23 17.21
CA GLU A 252 29.20 30.13 18.23
C GLU A 252 30.07 29.38 19.22
N GLU A 253 31.11 30.07 19.70
CA GLU A 253 31.96 29.59 20.76
C GLU A 253 31.22 29.76 22.10
N SER A 254 30.92 28.65 22.77
CA SER A 254 30.35 28.67 24.11
C SER A 254 31.24 27.86 25.05
N HIS A 255 31.52 28.41 26.22
CA HIS A 255 32.18 27.69 27.31
C HIS A 255 31.22 26.77 28.07
N GLU A 256 29.91 26.97 27.93
CA GLU A 256 28.87 26.22 28.65
C GLU A 256 28.49 24.91 27.94
N PHE A 257 28.45 24.94 26.60
CA PHE A 257 28.01 23.80 25.78
C PHE A 257 29.16 23.21 24.97
N LYS A 258 29.31 21.88 25.00
CA LYS A 258 30.30 21.13 24.20
C LYS A 258 30.06 21.34 22.69
N GLU A 259 31.10 21.08 21.91
CA GLU A 259 31.02 21.09 20.45
C GLU A 259 29.88 20.19 19.95
N GLY A 260 29.10 20.69 19.00
CA GLY A 260 27.98 19.95 18.40
C GLY A 260 26.68 19.97 19.20
N ILE A 261 26.57 20.75 20.27
CA ILE A 261 25.31 20.92 21.02
C ILE A 261 24.58 22.18 20.53
N VAL A 262 23.25 22.12 20.45
CA VAL A 262 22.41 23.28 20.14
C VAL A 262 22.37 24.25 21.33
N THR A 263 22.91 25.45 21.12
CA THR A 263 22.94 26.54 22.12
C THR A 263 21.62 27.30 22.16
N GLN A 264 21.10 27.69 20.99
CA GLN A 264 19.91 28.53 20.88
C GLN A 264 19.07 28.12 19.68
N GLU A 265 17.75 28.14 19.86
CA GLU A 265 16.77 27.97 18.79
C GLU A 265 16.28 29.36 18.31
N PHE A 266 16.37 29.60 17.00
CA PHE A 266 15.85 30.82 16.37
C PHE A 266 14.42 30.63 15.87
N ARG A 267 14.12 29.44 15.34
CA ARG A 267 12.80 29.10 14.80
C ARG A 267 12.49 27.64 15.11
N ARG A 268 11.31 27.38 15.66
CA ARG A 268 10.92 26.03 16.07
C ARG A 268 10.72 25.08 14.90
N GLY A 269 11.15 23.84 15.06
CA GLY A 269 10.86 22.75 14.13
C GLY A 269 9.57 22.03 14.52
N PHE A 270 8.85 21.52 13.52
CA PHE A 270 7.60 20.78 13.73
C PHE A 270 7.57 19.47 12.94
N SER A 271 7.03 18.44 13.58
CA SER A 271 6.88 17.09 13.06
C SER A 271 5.44 16.59 13.26
N ILE A 272 4.94 15.76 12.35
CA ILE A 272 3.65 15.07 12.44
C ILE A 272 3.96 13.58 12.46
N GLY A 273 3.78 12.93 13.61
CA GLY A 273 4.17 11.53 13.77
C GLY A 273 5.63 11.33 13.38
N ASP A 274 5.87 10.53 12.34
CA ASP A 274 7.22 10.21 11.84
C ASP A 274 7.69 11.14 10.69
N ARG A 275 6.85 12.06 10.24
CA ARG A 275 7.16 12.99 9.13
C ARG A 275 7.57 14.35 9.67
N LEU A 276 8.70 14.87 9.19
CA LEU A 276 9.14 16.24 9.46
C LEU A 276 8.43 17.21 8.50
N ILE A 277 7.78 18.26 9.01
CA ILE A 277 7.23 19.34 8.18
C ILE A 277 8.31 20.39 7.92
N ARG A 278 8.94 20.85 9.01
CA ARG A 278 9.89 21.95 9.00
C ARG A 278 11.01 21.69 9.99
N PRO A 279 12.30 21.77 9.59
CA PRO A 279 13.42 21.66 10.52
C PRO A 279 13.45 22.84 11.48
N ALA A 280 14.02 22.64 12.66
CA ALA A 280 14.25 23.74 13.59
C ALA A 280 15.52 24.50 13.20
N MET A 281 15.44 25.83 13.13
CA MET A 281 16.62 26.65 12.84
C MET A 281 17.37 26.95 14.13
N VAL A 282 18.63 26.52 14.21
CA VAL A 282 19.41 26.49 15.45
C VAL A 282 20.78 27.11 15.31
N LYS A 283 21.33 27.55 16.45
CA LYS A 283 22.72 27.94 16.66
C LYS A 283 23.44 26.80 17.36
N VAL A 284 24.59 26.36 16.82
CA VAL A 284 25.35 25.21 17.34
C VAL A 284 26.64 25.67 17.98
N SER A 285 27.02 25.07 19.11
CA SER A 285 28.30 25.33 19.76
C SER A 285 29.46 24.69 18.99
N THR A 286 30.55 25.42 18.77
CA THR A 286 31.85 24.87 18.33
C THR A 286 32.75 24.45 19.48
N GLY A 287 32.21 24.42 20.71
CA GLY A 287 32.98 24.23 21.93
C GLY A 287 33.79 25.47 22.33
N PRO A 288 34.60 25.39 23.40
CA PRO A 288 35.49 26.46 23.79
C PRO A 288 36.55 26.62 22.70
N GLY A 289 36.41 27.66 21.88
CA GLY A 289 37.36 28.00 20.83
C GLY A 289 38.78 28.09 21.39
N ARG A 290 39.78 27.69 20.59
CA ARG A 290 41.18 27.99 20.93
C ARG A 290 41.28 29.51 21.10
N LYS A 291 41.68 29.99 22.29
CA LYS A 291 41.91 31.41 22.54
C LYS A 291 42.66 32.02 21.36
N LYS A 292 42.00 32.87 20.57
CA LYS A 292 42.69 33.74 19.61
C LYS A 292 43.71 34.55 20.43
N PRO A 293 45.02 34.49 20.14
CA PRO A 293 45.95 35.35 20.86
C PRO A 293 45.51 36.80 20.60
N LEU A 294 45.33 37.55 21.70
CA LEU A 294 45.04 38.98 21.64
C LEU A 294 46.07 39.63 20.71
N SER A 295 45.61 40.13 19.56
CA SER A 295 46.44 40.97 18.71
C SER A 295 46.84 42.20 19.52
N GLU A 296 48.15 42.31 19.74
CA GLU A 296 48.82 43.37 20.46
C GLU A 296 48.30 44.74 20.04
N GLN A 297 47.91 45.52 21.05
CA GLN A 297 47.80 46.96 20.94
C GLN A 297 49.15 47.49 20.46
N GLN A 298 49.17 48.14 19.31
CA GLN A 298 50.35 48.90 18.87
C GLN A 298 50.69 49.91 19.97
N PRO A 299 51.90 49.86 20.57
CA PRO A 299 52.32 50.92 21.46
C PRO A 299 52.53 52.19 20.63
N SER A 300 51.87 53.27 21.05
CA SER A 300 52.12 54.63 20.58
C SER A 300 53.58 54.97 20.79
N VAL A 301 54.33 55.11 19.70
CA VAL A 301 55.70 55.63 19.74
C VAL A 301 55.61 57.12 20.06
N ALA A 302 55.80 57.45 21.33
CA ALA A 302 56.13 58.80 21.76
C ALA A 302 57.50 59.17 21.18
N ARG A 303 57.54 60.13 20.25
CA ARG A 303 58.77 60.84 19.91
C ARG A 303 59.00 61.92 20.96
N VAL A 304 59.99 61.66 21.82
CA VAL A 304 60.58 62.58 22.78
C VAL A 304 61.44 63.61 22.04
N ASP A 305 61.31 64.87 22.47
CA ASP A 305 62.09 66.03 22.04
C ASP A 305 63.61 65.83 22.15
N ASN A 306 64.38 66.45 21.27
CA ASN A 306 65.78 66.78 21.53
C ASN A 306 66.28 67.98 20.71
N ARG A 307 66.60 69.03 21.47
CA ARG A 307 67.46 70.21 21.21
C ARG A 307 67.04 71.26 20.18
#